data_AF-A0AAN8ZW14-F1
#
_entry.id   AF-A0AAN8ZW14-F1
#
_cell.length_a   1.000
_cell.length_b   1.000
_cell.length_c   1.000
_cell.angle_alpha   90.00
_cell.angle_beta   90.00
_cell.angle_gamma   90.00
#
_symmetry.space_group_name_H-M   'P 1'
#
loop_
_entity.id
_entity.type
_entity.pdbx_description
1 polymer ?
#
loop_
_entity_poly.entity_id
_entity_poly.type
_entity_poly.pdbx_seq_one_letter_code
_entity_poly.pdbx_strand_id
1 'polypeptide(L)'
;MSHKLSQHLQANPEKYSLVKENINGQRRFEEMLKFFWNLPEAKQFLHANFLPPSKSIINAESYIHKGDQFFDVKNFDQALSMYNHGILEAPHPMLTEHYDLYNSGRADSYLCPLIPLTKYVGAPEGRTLSLAKAFAKRSYVMYELKNYKKCIADIEKASKCGYPPQKQKELDQMMLSCLEELEKASPKKGRVPSGACGASPEEVPEVDTTTTTDYCERLFSIMQVEERREKPPFYKILNYKVQTPPRIPEINENVPVLSKAIEISSSAARGRCLRATRDIALGEVLGVEEANSVCMVMKSYMYCSTCFRRTSSPLPCPVCSEALYCSEACRIRALTEEHWLECALHRTMVSVGLPEHTLIYKTLKTLSYNQLKFFHYRLRKEQDDKPETLFSGFSTYRSLFGLCTNKENLSFDFLFIQCQIVFIIVKF
;
A
#
# COMPACT_ATOMS: atom_id res chain seq x y z
N MET A 1 8.55 22.53 -3.70
CA MET A 1 8.80 23.31 -4.95
C MET A 1 7.68 24.28 -5.25
N SER A 2 6.42 23.83 -5.20
CA SER A 2 5.23 24.69 -5.40
C SER A 2 5.25 25.97 -4.56
N HIS A 3 5.63 25.88 -3.29
CA HIS A 3 5.79 27.03 -2.40
C HIS A 3 6.84 28.04 -2.90
N LYS A 4 8.00 27.58 -3.40
CA LYS A 4 9.07 28.45 -3.90
C LYS A 4 8.63 29.19 -5.17
N LEU A 5 7.96 28.49 -6.10
CA LEU A 5 7.38 29.11 -7.29
C LEU A 5 6.34 30.17 -6.89
N SER A 6 5.44 29.84 -5.97
CA SER A 6 4.39 30.75 -5.50
C SER A 6 4.97 32.00 -4.86
N GLN A 7 5.96 31.86 -3.97
CA GLN A 7 6.67 32.98 -3.36
C GLN A 7 7.39 33.85 -4.39
N HIS A 8 8.06 33.23 -5.37
CA HIS A 8 8.76 33.97 -6.41
C HIS A 8 7.81 34.78 -7.28
N LEU A 9 6.67 34.20 -7.69
CA LEU A 9 5.66 34.92 -8.45
C LEU A 9 5.03 36.04 -7.63
N GLN A 10 4.70 35.80 -6.35
CA GLN A 10 4.13 36.83 -5.46
C GLN A 10 5.06 38.03 -5.24
N ALA A 11 6.38 37.83 -5.33
CA ALA A 11 7.36 38.92 -5.28
C ALA A 11 7.38 39.81 -6.54
N ASN A 12 6.69 39.41 -7.62
CA ASN A 12 6.52 40.19 -8.85
C ASN A 12 5.02 40.37 -9.15
N PRO A 13 4.40 41.47 -8.68
CA PRO A 13 2.95 41.67 -8.77
C PRO A 13 2.38 41.64 -10.19
N GLU A 14 3.07 42.25 -11.16
CA GLU A 14 2.64 42.26 -12.57
C GLU A 14 2.58 40.85 -13.13
N LYS A 15 3.63 40.06 -12.87
CA LYS A 15 3.70 38.68 -13.32
C LYS A 15 2.68 37.80 -12.62
N TYR A 16 2.46 38.00 -11.32
CA TYR A 16 1.45 37.27 -10.57
C TYR A 16 0.03 37.55 -11.10
N SER A 17 -0.28 38.80 -11.47
CA SER A 17 -1.56 39.15 -12.12
C SER A 17 -1.72 38.43 -13.45
N LEU A 18 -0.68 38.44 -14.29
CA LEU A 18 -0.70 37.74 -15.57
C LEU A 18 -0.96 36.23 -15.41
N VAL A 19 -0.34 35.60 -14.40
CA VAL A 19 -0.60 34.18 -14.10
C VAL A 19 -2.04 33.95 -13.68
N LYS A 20 -2.62 34.81 -12.83
CA LYS A 20 -4.04 34.74 -12.40
C LYS A 20 -5.02 34.91 -13.57
N GLU A 21 -4.73 35.82 -14.48
CA GLU A 21 -5.55 36.07 -15.68
C GLU A 21 -5.53 34.90 -16.67
N ASN A 22 -4.45 34.12 -16.68
CA ASN A 22 -4.27 32.97 -17.56
C ASN A 22 -4.62 31.62 -16.90
N ILE A 23 -4.76 31.57 -15.59
CA ILE A 23 -5.13 30.35 -14.84
C ILE A 23 -6.36 30.65 -14.00
N ASN A 24 -7.53 30.40 -14.56
CA ASN A 24 -8.80 30.60 -13.88
C ASN A 24 -9.90 29.71 -14.49
N GLY A 25 -11.01 29.60 -13.77
CA GLY A 25 -12.11 28.71 -14.13
C GLY A 25 -12.78 29.02 -15.47
N GLN A 26 -12.62 30.24 -16.02
CA GLN A 26 -13.23 30.60 -17.31
C GLN A 26 -12.44 30.06 -18.52
N ARG A 27 -11.14 29.82 -18.37
CA ARG A 27 -10.28 29.32 -19.46
C ARG A 27 -10.34 27.81 -19.63
N ARG A 28 -10.03 27.32 -20.83
CA ARG A 28 -9.92 25.87 -21.09
C ARG A 28 -8.68 25.30 -20.40
N PHE A 29 -8.73 24.05 -19.95
CA PHE A 29 -7.58 23.40 -19.29
C PHE A 29 -6.34 23.39 -20.20
N GLU A 30 -6.54 23.16 -21.50
CA GLU A 30 -5.47 23.15 -22.50
C GLU A 30 -4.79 24.51 -22.63
N GLU A 31 -5.53 25.60 -22.51
CA GLU A 31 -4.99 26.96 -22.57
C GLU A 31 -4.18 27.28 -21.31
N MET A 32 -4.72 26.94 -20.13
CA MET A 32 -4.02 27.11 -18.86
C MET A 32 -2.71 26.31 -18.85
N LEU A 33 -2.74 25.06 -19.30
CA LEU A 33 -1.56 24.20 -19.39
C LEU A 33 -0.54 24.69 -20.43
N LYS A 34 -0.98 25.17 -21.60
CA LYS A 34 -0.08 25.76 -22.61
C LYS A 34 0.61 27.02 -22.09
N PHE A 35 -0.14 27.90 -21.41
CA PHE A 35 0.44 29.08 -20.76
C PHE A 35 1.48 28.66 -19.71
N PHE A 36 1.08 27.76 -18.80
CA PHE A 36 1.93 27.30 -17.71
C PHE A 36 3.20 26.59 -18.21
N TRP A 37 3.10 25.78 -19.27
CA TRP A 37 4.24 25.09 -19.88
C TRP A 37 5.30 26.04 -20.43
N ASN A 38 4.87 27.22 -20.90
CA ASN A 38 5.74 28.25 -21.44
C ASN A 38 6.27 29.23 -20.38
N LEU A 39 5.83 29.12 -19.12
CA LEU A 39 6.28 29.96 -18.03
C LEU A 39 7.74 29.62 -17.64
N PRO A 40 8.70 30.57 -17.80
CA PRO A 40 10.11 30.31 -17.47
C PRO A 40 10.32 29.89 -16.00
N GLU A 41 9.58 30.50 -15.08
CA GLU A 41 9.62 30.19 -13.65
C GLU A 41 9.15 28.77 -13.37
N ALA A 42 8.13 28.29 -14.09
CA ALA A 42 7.69 26.90 -13.93
C ALA A 42 8.81 25.95 -14.31
N LYS A 43 9.56 26.24 -15.39
CA LYS A 43 10.75 25.47 -15.75
C LYS A 43 11.77 25.55 -14.62
N GLN A 44 12.19 26.74 -14.22
CA GLN A 44 13.23 26.98 -13.21
C GLN A 44 12.93 26.40 -11.82
N PHE A 45 11.70 26.50 -11.33
CA PHE A 45 11.35 26.16 -9.95
C PHE A 45 10.70 24.78 -9.79
N LEU A 46 10.14 24.21 -10.86
CA LEU A 46 9.53 22.87 -10.86
C LEU A 46 10.42 21.86 -11.58
N HIS A 47 11.68 21.80 -11.15
CA HIS A 47 12.59 20.72 -11.48
C HIS A 47 12.57 19.70 -10.35
N ALA A 48 12.06 18.51 -10.65
CA ALA A 48 12.02 17.44 -9.69
C ALA A 48 13.29 16.60 -9.82
N ASN A 49 14.10 16.58 -8.76
CA ASN A 49 15.29 15.73 -8.71
C ASN A 49 14.84 14.28 -8.57
N PHE A 50 15.31 13.41 -9.45
CA PHE A 50 15.08 11.98 -9.30
C PHE A 50 15.68 11.51 -7.97
N LEU A 51 14.81 11.07 -7.06
CA LEU A 51 15.19 10.50 -5.79
C LEU A 51 15.13 8.98 -5.93
N PRO A 52 16.28 8.29 -6.09
CA PRO A 52 16.26 6.85 -6.25
C PRO A 52 15.64 6.19 -5.01
N PRO A 53 15.01 5.02 -5.19
CA PRO A 53 14.63 4.16 -4.09
C PRO A 53 15.85 3.87 -3.23
N SER A 54 15.75 4.06 -1.92
CA SER A 54 16.86 3.72 -1.04
C SER A 54 16.35 3.13 0.26
N LYS A 55 16.98 2.02 0.62
CA LYS A 55 16.93 1.41 1.95
C LYS A 55 18.22 1.77 2.68
N SER A 56 18.16 1.95 3.99
CA SER A 56 19.27 2.43 4.82
C SER A 56 19.46 1.51 6.02
N ILE A 57 20.67 0.93 6.12
CA ILE A 57 21.08 0.13 7.29
C ILE A 57 20.99 0.98 8.55
N ILE A 58 21.47 2.23 8.48
CA ILE A 58 21.48 3.15 9.62
C ILE A 58 20.05 3.44 10.09
N ASN A 59 19.12 3.71 9.16
CA ASN A 59 17.72 3.93 9.53
C ASN A 59 17.11 2.67 10.14
N ALA A 60 17.35 1.51 9.52
CA ALA A 60 16.84 0.25 10.01
C ALA A 60 17.31 -0.04 11.44
N GLU A 61 18.61 0.11 11.72
CA GLU A 61 19.16 -0.09 13.06
C GLU A 61 18.66 0.94 14.06
N SER A 62 18.45 2.21 13.65
CA SER A 62 17.82 3.22 14.50
C SER A 62 16.40 2.82 14.92
N TYR A 63 15.59 2.32 13.99
CA TYR A 63 14.24 1.84 14.30
C TYR A 63 14.25 0.57 15.15
N ILE A 64 15.16 -0.37 14.90
CA ILE A 64 15.32 -1.57 15.75
C ILE A 64 15.64 -1.14 17.19
N HIS A 65 16.58 -0.21 17.38
CA HIS A 65 16.95 0.28 18.71
C HIS A 65 15.77 0.95 19.43
N LYS A 66 15.00 1.80 18.73
CA LYS A 66 13.75 2.37 19.29
C LYS A 66 12.73 1.30 19.64
N GLY A 67 12.63 0.25 18.83
CA GLY A 67 11.78 -0.89 19.10
C GLY A 67 12.16 -1.62 20.38
N ASP A 68 13.46 -1.83 20.61
CA ASP A 68 13.98 -2.44 21.84
C ASP A 68 13.61 -1.62 23.08
N GLN A 69 13.75 -0.29 23.02
CA GLN A 69 13.33 0.59 24.12
C GLN A 69 11.84 0.43 24.48
N PHE A 70 10.96 0.29 23.47
CA PHE A 70 9.54 0.05 23.70
C PHE A 70 9.25 -1.38 24.17
N PHE A 71 10.03 -2.36 23.70
CA PHE A 71 9.91 -3.76 24.09
C PHE A 71 10.24 -3.95 25.57
N ASP A 72 11.32 -3.33 26.06
CA ASP A 72 11.78 -3.43 27.45
C ASP A 72 10.73 -2.92 28.45
N VAL A 73 9.97 -1.88 28.07
CA VAL A 73 8.85 -1.35 28.87
C VAL A 73 7.51 -2.05 28.58
N LYS A 74 7.53 -3.18 27.87
CA LYS A 74 6.35 -3.98 27.48
C LYS A 74 5.30 -3.22 26.66
N ASN A 75 5.71 -2.17 25.94
CA ASN A 75 4.86 -1.45 25.01
C ASN A 75 4.92 -2.10 23.61
N PHE A 76 4.28 -3.26 23.49
CA PHE A 76 4.36 -4.09 22.28
C PHE A 76 3.74 -3.44 21.03
N ASP A 77 2.74 -2.56 21.18
CA ASP A 77 2.15 -1.83 20.04
C ASP A 77 3.20 -0.91 19.39
N GLN A 78 3.95 -0.15 20.19
CA GLN A 78 5.00 0.74 19.68
C GLN A 78 6.25 -0.04 19.24
N ALA A 79 6.63 -1.08 19.98
CA ALA A 79 7.75 -1.96 19.58
C ALA A 79 7.49 -2.58 18.21
N LEU A 80 6.28 -3.14 17.98
CA LEU A 80 5.89 -3.70 16.68
C LEU A 80 5.93 -2.66 15.56
N SER A 81 5.44 -1.45 15.82
CA SER A 81 5.51 -0.35 14.85
C SER A 81 6.96 -0.06 14.46
N MET A 82 7.86 0.09 15.46
CA MET A 82 9.27 0.36 15.22
C MET A 82 9.97 -0.78 14.47
N TYR A 83 9.72 -2.04 14.82
CA TYR A 83 10.30 -3.17 14.08
C TYR A 83 9.76 -3.27 12.64
N ASN A 84 8.49 -2.94 12.39
CA ASN A 84 7.94 -2.81 11.03
C ASN A 84 8.67 -1.73 10.22
N HIS A 85 8.99 -0.59 10.83
CA HIS A 85 9.84 0.43 10.20
C HIS A 85 11.26 -0.06 9.95
N GLY A 86 11.85 -0.79 10.91
CA GLY A 86 13.17 -1.40 10.76
C GLY A 86 13.22 -2.34 9.54
N ILE A 87 12.22 -3.20 9.39
CA ILE A 87 12.07 -4.08 8.22
C ILE A 87 11.90 -3.27 6.94
N LEU A 88 11.04 -2.25 6.93
CA LEU A 88 10.81 -1.41 5.75
C LEU A 88 12.07 -0.70 5.24
N GLU A 89 12.90 -0.20 6.15
CA GLU A 89 14.13 0.53 5.85
C GLU A 89 15.33 -0.37 5.57
N ALA A 90 15.36 -1.60 6.08
CA ALA A 90 16.50 -2.49 5.95
C ALA A 90 16.73 -2.91 4.48
N PRO A 91 17.99 -2.95 3.98
CA PRO A 91 18.29 -3.49 2.67
C PRO A 91 17.83 -4.94 2.54
N HIS A 92 17.14 -5.24 1.44
CA HIS A 92 16.67 -6.59 1.13
C HIS A 92 17.65 -7.28 0.17
N PRO A 93 17.66 -8.63 0.14
CA PRO A 93 18.32 -9.34 -0.95
C PRO A 93 17.71 -8.89 -2.28
N MET A 94 18.55 -8.57 -3.25
CA MET A 94 18.11 -8.10 -4.56
C MET A 94 17.56 -9.29 -5.37
N LEU A 95 16.49 -9.04 -6.12
CA LEU A 95 16.00 -9.96 -7.12
C LEU A 95 16.94 -9.87 -8.34
N THR A 96 17.49 -11.01 -8.78
CA THR A 96 18.73 -11.11 -9.57
C THR A 96 18.88 -10.24 -10.81
N GLU A 97 17.81 -9.86 -11.50
CA GLU A 97 17.94 -9.24 -12.82
C GLU A 97 17.63 -7.74 -12.84
N HIS A 98 17.35 -7.13 -11.68
CA HIS A 98 17.20 -5.67 -11.56
C HIS A 98 18.55 -4.93 -11.50
N TYR A 99 19.64 -5.62 -11.13
CA TYR A 99 20.93 -4.99 -10.79
C TYR A 99 21.74 -4.54 -12.02
N ASP A 100 21.70 -5.30 -13.12
CA ASP A 100 22.50 -5.01 -14.32
C ASP A 100 21.88 -3.92 -15.20
N LEU A 101 20.55 -3.79 -15.20
CA LEU A 101 19.84 -2.70 -15.88
C LEU A 101 20.03 -1.35 -15.18
N TYR A 102 20.08 -1.34 -13.83
CA TYR A 102 20.27 -0.11 -13.07
C TYR A 102 21.71 0.44 -13.14
N ASN A 103 22.72 -0.43 -13.22
CA ASN A 103 24.13 -0.01 -13.24
C ASN A 103 24.74 0.18 -14.65
N SER A 104 24.09 -0.28 -15.72
CA SER A 104 24.65 -0.21 -17.08
C SER A 104 24.52 1.17 -17.76
N GLY A 105 24.03 2.20 -17.06
CA GLY A 105 23.91 3.56 -17.61
C GLY A 105 22.93 3.68 -18.78
N ARG A 106 22.20 2.61 -19.14
CA ARG A 106 21.10 2.61 -20.11
C ARG A 106 19.82 3.10 -19.44
N ALA A 107 19.85 4.32 -18.92
CA ALA A 107 18.68 4.99 -18.34
C ALA A 107 17.59 5.30 -19.40
N ASP A 108 17.87 5.09 -20.69
CA ASP A 108 16.94 5.37 -21.80
C ASP A 108 15.92 4.26 -22.07
N SER A 109 16.03 3.08 -21.46
CA SER A 109 14.98 2.05 -21.58
C SER A 109 14.09 2.04 -20.34
N TYR A 110 13.03 2.85 -20.37
CA TYR A 110 11.92 2.89 -19.39
C TYR A 110 11.07 1.61 -19.31
N LEU A 111 11.65 0.46 -19.62
CA LEU A 111 11.00 -0.84 -19.61
C LEU A 111 11.86 -1.77 -18.77
N CYS A 112 11.48 -1.96 -17.51
CA CYS A 112 11.83 -3.18 -16.82
C CYS A 112 11.02 -4.29 -17.50
N PRO A 113 11.64 -5.22 -18.25
CA PRO A 113 10.91 -6.34 -18.80
C PRO A 113 10.38 -7.16 -17.62
N LEU A 114 9.19 -7.73 -17.80
CA LEU A 114 8.59 -8.73 -16.94
C LEU A 114 9.62 -9.84 -16.65
N ILE A 115 10.27 -9.80 -15.49
CA ILE A 115 11.23 -10.84 -15.10
C ILE A 115 10.57 -11.74 -14.04
N PRO A 116 10.52 -13.06 -14.29
CA PRO A 116 10.08 -14.04 -13.30
C PRO A 116 10.90 -13.94 -12.00
N LEU A 117 10.20 -13.86 -10.86
CA LEU A 117 10.75 -13.95 -9.51
C LEU A 117 11.38 -15.34 -9.28
N THR A 118 12.57 -15.64 -9.80
CA THR A 118 13.13 -17.01 -9.76
C THR A 118 14.43 -17.16 -8.99
N LYS A 119 15.12 -16.08 -8.58
CA LYS A 119 16.31 -16.22 -7.72
C LYS A 119 16.62 -14.97 -6.87
N TYR A 120 16.82 -15.19 -5.58
CA TYR A 120 17.52 -14.23 -4.72
C TYR A 120 19.02 -14.43 -4.94
N VAL A 121 19.75 -13.42 -5.41
CA VAL A 121 21.22 -13.44 -5.30
C VAL A 121 21.58 -12.82 -3.97
N GLY A 122 22.37 -13.57 -3.20
CA GLY A 122 22.86 -13.14 -1.89
C GLY A 122 23.45 -11.74 -1.99
N ALA A 123 22.93 -10.81 -1.19
CA ALA A 123 23.65 -9.58 -0.94
C ALA A 123 24.98 -9.94 -0.27
N PRO A 124 26.09 -9.20 -0.52
CA PRO A 124 27.33 -9.36 0.23
C PRO A 124 27.06 -9.53 1.72
N GLU A 125 27.83 -10.43 2.31
CA GLU A 125 27.74 -10.79 3.72
C GLU A 125 27.54 -9.53 4.59
N GLY A 126 26.47 -9.56 5.40
CA GLY A 126 26.12 -8.46 6.30
C GLY A 126 25.14 -7.42 5.75
N ARG A 127 24.92 -7.28 4.43
CA ARG A 127 23.98 -6.28 3.89
C ARG A 127 22.52 -6.51 4.30
N THR A 128 22.12 -7.77 4.48
CA THR A 128 20.76 -8.16 4.93
C THR A 128 20.69 -8.42 6.43
N LEU A 129 21.78 -8.21 7.17
CA LEU A 129 21.82 -8.52 8.60
C LEU A 129 20.87 -7.63 9.40
N SER A 130 20.74 -6.35 9.06
CA SER A 130 19.74 -5.45 9.68
C SER A 130 18.31 -5.93 9.42
N LEU A 131 18.03 -6.49 8.24
CA LEU A 131 16.74 -7.09 7.92
C LEU A 131 16.49 -8.36 8.75
N ALA A 132 17.49 -9.24 8.85
CA ALA A 132 17.43 -10.45 9.68
C ALA A 132 17.17 -10.10 11.16
N LYS A 133 17.92 -9.12 11.69
CA LYS A 133 17.74 -8.59 13.06
C LYS A 133 16.31 -8.06 13.25
N ALA A 134 15.78 -7.29 12.30
CA ALA A 134 14.45 -6.70 12.43
C ALA A 134 13.33 -7.76 12.43
N PHE A 135 13.43 -8.80 11.57
CA PHE A 135 12.50 -9.93 11.60
C PHE A 135 12.59 -10.70 12.91
N ALA A 136 13.79 -11.01 13.38
CA ALA A 136 13.98 -11.68 14.67
C ALA A 136 13.37 -10.87 15.82
N LYS A 137 13.61 -9.57 15.88
CA LYS A 137 13.01 -8.70 16.91
C LYS A 137 11.50 -8.62 16.83
N ARG A 138 10.93 -8.60 15.61
CA ARG A 138 9.48 -8.65 15.42
C ARG A 138 8.88 -9.99 15.85
N SER A 139 9.61 -11.11 15.71
CA SER A 139 9.11 -12.43 16.16
C SER A 139 8.93 -12.50 17.67
N TYR A 140 9.83 -11.89 18.46
CA TYR A 140 9.65 -11.75 19.91
C TYR A 140 8.34 -11.03 20.24
N VAL A 141 8.02 -9.94 19.55
CA VAL A 141 6.74 -9.24 19.76
C VAL A 141 5.56 -10.13 19.36
N MET A 142 5.63 -10.81 18.22
CA MET A 142 4.55 -11.71 17.80
C MET A 142 4.31 -12.84 18.81
N TYR A 143 5.36 -13.35 19.45
CA TYR A 143 5.29 -14.35 20.51
C TYR A 143 4.55 -13.82 21.74
N GLU A 144 4.95 -12.64 22.26
CA GLU A 144 4.28 -11.97 23.39
C GLU A 144 2.81 -11.65 23.10
N LEU A 145 2.52 -11.33 21.85
CA LEU A 145 1.17 -11.07 21.34
C LEU A 145 0.37 -12.36 21.04
N LYS A 146 0.93 -13.55 21.32
CA LYS A 146 0.36 -14.88 21.03
C LYS A 146 -0.01 -15.09 19.55
N ASN A 147 0.61 -14.35 18.64
CA ASN A 147 0.42 -14.51 17.21
C ASN A 147 1.46 -15.51 16.67
N TYR A 148 1.34 -16.77 17.12
CA TYR A 148 2.34 -17.82 16.88
C TYR A 148 2.61 -18.07 15.40
N LYS A 149 1.58 -18.05 14.54
CA LYS A 149 1.75 -18.20 13.08
C LYS A 149 2.65 -17.11 12.47
N LYS A 150 2.48 -15.84 12.88
CA LYS A 150 3.34 -14.74 12.42
C LYS A 150 4.72 -14.78 13.03
N CYS A 151 4.83 -15.20 14.29
CA CYS A 151 6.11 -15.42 14.96
C CYS A 151 7.00 -16.40 14.17
N ILE A 152 6.47 -17.60 13.88
CA ILE A 152 7.17 -18.62 13.08
C ILE A 152 7.57 -18.06 11.70
N ALA A 153 6.62 -17.39 11.01
CA ALA A 153 6.89 -16.82 9.71
C ALA A 153 8.00 -15.75 9.72
N ASP A 154 8.15 -14.99 10.81
CA ASP A 154 9.23 -14.01 10.96
C ASP A 154 10.58 -14.67 11.28
N ILE A 155 10.58 -15.74 12.09
CA ILE A 155 11.79 -16.54 12.38
C ILE A 155 12.36 -17.10 11.07
N GLU A 156 11.53 -17.73 10.23
CA GLU A 156 11.95 -18.25 8.93
C GLU A 156 12.57 -17.16 8.03
N LYS A 157 12.02 -15.94 8.05
CA LYS A 157 12.55 -14.82 7.27
C LYS A 157 13.88 -14.33 7.84
N ALA A 158 14.03 -14.28 9.16
CA ALA A 158 15.28 -13.93 9.81
C ALA A 158 16.39 -14.91 9.38
N SER A 159 16.14 -16.22 9.46
CA SER A 159 17.09 -17.25 9.04
C SER A 159 17.46 -17.14 7.57
N LYS A 160 16.48 -16.97 6.67
CA LYS A 160 16.72 -16.76 5.23
C LYS A 160 17.55 -15.52 4.91
N CYS A 161 17.52 -14.50 5.77
CA CYS A 161 18.29 -13.26 5.61
C CYS A 161 19.70 -13.32 6.23
N GLY A 162 20.10 -14.48 6.79
CA GLY A 162 21.42 -14.68 7.39
C GLY A 162 21.50 -14.25 8.85
N TYR A 163 20.49 -14.54 9.67
CA TYR A 163 20.57 -14.33 11.12
C TYR A 163 21.73 -15.16 11.73
N PRO A 164 22.51 -14.62 12.69
CA PRO A 164 23.71 -15.32 13.19
C PRO A 164 23.39 -16.70 13.80
N PRO A 165 24.09 -17.78 13.37
CA PRO A 165 23.81 -19.14 13.85
C PRO A 165 23.88 -19.31 15.37
N GLN A 166 24.77 -18.55 16.03
CA GLN A 166 24.92 -18.59 17.49
C GLN A 166 23.65 -18.11 18.22
N LYS A 167 22.88 -17.20 17.61
CA LYS A 167 21.63 -16.65 18.15
C LYS A 167 20.38 -17.34 17.59
N GLN A 168 20.53 -18.12 16.51
CA GLN A 168 19.43 -18.83 15.87
C GLN A 168 18.78 -19.85 16.80
N LYS A 169 19.56 -20.49 17.68
CA LYS A 169 19.06 -21.46 18.67
C LYS A 169 17.93 -20.91 19.55
N GLU A 170 18.01 -19.63 19.96
CA GLU A 170 16.96 -18.98 20.77
C GLU A 170 15.65 -18.84 19.98
N LEU A 171 15.76 -18.46 18.69
CA LEU A 171 14.59 -18.39 17.81
C LEU A 171 14.01 -19.77 17.55
N ASP A 172 14.86 -20.80 17.36
CA ASP A 172 14.40 -22.16 17.10
C ASP A 172 13.61 -22.73 18.29
N GLN A 173 14.07 -22.47 19.52
CA GLN A 173 13.33 -22.83 20.74
C GLN A 173 11.98 -22.10 20.83
N MET A 174 11.95 -20.80 20.53
CA MET A 174 10.70 -20.05 20.48
C MET A 174 9.74 -20.58 19.41
N MET A 175 10.27 -20.99 18.27
CA MET A 175 9.52 -21.59 17.16
C MET A 175 8.87 -22.91 17.57
N LEU A 176 9.61 -23.77 18.29
CA LEU A 176 9.07 -25.00 18.87
C LEU A 176 7.94 -24.71 19.87
N SER A 177 8.13 -23.73 20.76
CA SER A 177 7.09 -23.29 21.69
C SER A 177 5.84 -22.79 20.95
N CYS A 178 6.00 -22.03 19.86
CA CYS A 178 4.88 -21.59 19.02
C CYS A 178 4.10 -22.77 18.43
N LEU A 179 4.80 -23.80 17.95
CA LEU A 179 4.19 -24.99 17.37
C LEU A 179 3.39 -25.78 18.41
N GLU A 180 3.95 -25.99 19.61
CA GLU A 180 3.25 -26.66 20.71
C GLU A 180 1.96 -25.92 21.10
N GLU A 181 1.99 -24.58 21.18
CA GLU A 181 0.80 -23.79 21.50
C GLU A 181 -0.27 -23.88 20.40
N LEU A 182 0.14 -23.91 19.12
CA LEU A 182 -0.79 -24.11 18.01
C LEU A 182 -1.40 -25.52 17.99
N GLU A 183 -0.62 -26.55 18.32
CA GLU A 183 -1.09 -27.93 18.45
C GLU A 183 -2.11 -28.06 19.60
N LYS A 184 -1.82 -27.47 20.76
CA LYS A 184 -2.75 -27.42 21.92
C LYS A 184 -4.08 -26.76 21.55
N ALA A 185 -4.06 -25.72 20.72
CA ALA A 185 -5.25 -24.99 20.30
C ALA A 185 -6.08 -25.72 19.22
N SER A 186 -5.46 -26.65 18.48
CA SER A 186 -6.13 -27.40 17.42
C SER A 186 -7.24 -28.32 17.97
N PRO A 187 -8.40 -28.45 17.31
CA PRO A 187 -9.34 -29.49 17.67
C PRO A 187 -8.67 -30.85 17.47
N LYS A 188 -8.55 -31.64 18.55
CA LYS A 188 -8.17 -33.05 18.46
C LYS A 188 -9.10 -33.73 17.46
N LYS A 189 -8.65 -33.93 16.22
CA LYS A 189 -9.25 -34.95 15.36
C LYS A 189 -9.10 -36.25 16.14
N GLY A 190 -10.21 -36.97 16.32
CA GLY A 190 -10.22 -38.25 17.03
C GLY A 190 -9.03 -39.08 16.61
N ARG A 191 -8.15 -39.37 17.57
CA ARG A 191 -6.99 -40.23 17.38
C ARG A 191 -7.54 -41.59 16.97
N VAL A 192 -7.38 -41.98 15.71
CA VAL A 192 -7.46 -43.40 15.36
C VAL A 192 -6.32 -44.06 16.13
N PRO A 193 -6.58 -45.07 16.98
CA PRO A 193 -5.52 -45.75 17.69
C PRO A 193 -4.71 -46.55 16.67
N SER A 194 -3.57 -46.02 16.26
CA SER A 194 -2.49 -46.86 15.73
C SER A 194 -1.89 -47.61 16.92
N GLY A 195 -1.81 -48.92 16.78
CA GLY A 195 -1.56 -49.88 17.84
C GLY A 195 -0.27 -49.65 18.64
N ALA A 196 -0.30 -50.25 19.83
CA ALA A 196 0.74 -50.28 20.83
C ALA A 196 2.14 -50.62 20.30
N CYS A 197 3.15 -50.02 20.93
CA CYS A 197 4.16 -50.76 21.70
C CYS A 197 4.86 -49.79 22.67
N GLY A 198 4.98 -50.19 23.93
CA GLY A 198 5.58 -49.39 24.99
C GLY A 198 7.08 -49.60 25.11
N ALA A 199 7.75 -48.58 25.64
CA ALA A 199 8.95 -48.69 26.47
C ALA A 199 9.14 -47.37 27.25
N SER A 200 9.78 -47.50 28.40
CA SER A 200 9.98 -46.58 29.53
C SER A 200 10.93 -45.38 29.25
N PRO A 201 11.10 -44.43 30.20
CA PRO A 201 11.74 -43.15 29.95
C PRO A 201 13.27 -43.23 30.12
N GLU A 202 14.01 -42.89 29.07
CA GLU A 202 15.44 -42.62 29.12
C GLU A 202 15.76 -41.29 28.42
N GLU A 203 16.50 -40.47 29.16
CA GLU A 203 17.50 -39.45 28.80
C GLU A 203 17.33 -38.62 27.52
N VAL A 204 17.41 -37.29 27.71
CA VAL A 204 17.43 -36.26 26.66
C VAL A 204 18.68 -36.41 25.78
N PRO A 205 18.57 -36.71 24.48
CA PRO A 205 19.72 -36.72 23.58
C PRO A 205 19.87 -35.40 22.82
N GLU A 206 21.12 -35.15 22.46
CA GLU A 206 21.62 -34.03 21.66
C GLU A 206 20.85 -33.81 20.35
N VAL A 207 20.75 -32.55 19.93
CA VAL A 207 20.00 -32.09 18.75
C VAL A 207 20.63 -32.64 17.47
N ASP A 208 20.10 -33.76 16.99
CA ASP A 208 20.48 -34.39 15.73
C ASP A 208 19.63 -33.85 14.57
N THR A 209 20.25 -33.75 13.40
CA THR A 209 19.75 -33.13 12.15
C THR A 209 18.50 -33.79 11.55
N THR A 210 18.00 -34.87 12.15
CA THR A 210 16.76 -35.58 11.82
C THR A 210 15.49 -34.81 12.19
N THR A 211 15.55 -33.84 13.12
CA THR A 211 14.39 -32.99 13.48
C THR A 211 13.91 -32.06 12.37
N THR A 212 14.75 -31.71 11.39
CA THR A 212 14.45 -30.69 10.37
C THR A 212 13.42 -31.16 9.33
N THR A 213 13.37 -32.46 9.03
CA THR A 213 12.45 -33.04 8.04
C THR A 213 11.05 -33.26 8.66
N ASP A 214 11.02 -33.78 9.89
CA ASP A 214 9.81 -33.93 10.70
C ASP A 214 9.16 -32.56 11.02
N TYR A 215 9.99 -31.52 11.17
CA TYR A 215 9.60 -30.13 11.35
C TYR A 215 8.83 -29.54 10.16
N CYS A 216 9.26 -29.78 8.93
CA CYS A 216 8.57 -29.31 7.72
C CYS A 216 7.19 -29.97 7.55
N GLU A 217 7.05 -31.24 7.91
CA GLU A 217 5.79 -31.99 7.82
C GLU A 217 4.77 -31.53 8.87
N ARG A 218 5.21 -31.25 10.11
CA ARG A 218 4.35 -30.65 11.15
C ARG A 218 3.88 -29.24 10.79
N LEU A 219 4.74 -28.41 10.21
CA LEU A 219 4.39 -27.08 9.70
C LEU A 219 3.29 -27.13 8.64
N PHE A 220 3.43 -28.03 7.65
CA PHE A 220 2.48 -28.16 6.56
C PHE A 220 1.07 -28.57 7.03
N SER A 221 1.00 -29.42 8.06
CA SER A 221 -0.27 -29.88 8.64
C SER A 221 -0.96 -28.83 9.53
N ILE A 222 -0.19 -28.01 10.27
CA ILE A 222 -0.73 -26.95 11.15
C ILE A 222 -1.15 -25.69 10.38
N MET A 223 -0.48 -25.36 9.28
CA MET A 223 -0.85 -24.21 8.43
C MET A 223 -2.27 -24.34 7.83
N GLN A 224 -2.83 -25.55 7.77
CA GLN A 224 -4.19 -25.81 7.27
C GLN A 224 -5.28 -25.72 8.35
N VAL A 225 -4.94 -25.49 9.62
CA VAL A 225 -5.93 -25.42 10.71
C VAL A 225 -6.48 -24.00 10.86
N GLU A 226 -7.80 -23.86 10.70
CA GLU A 226 -8.54 -22.63 11.04
C GLU A 226 -8.53 -22.38 12.55
N GLU A 227 -8.20 -21.14 12.94
CA GLU A 227 -8.00 -20.73 14.33
C GLU A 227 -9.28 -20.86 15.18
N ARG A 228 -9.14 -21.41 16.39
CA ARG A 228 -10.04 -21.01 17.48
C ARG A 228 -9.63 -19.60 17.93
N ARG A 229 -10.62 -18.70 17.94
CA ARG A 229 -10.47 -17.34 18.46
C ARG A 229 -10.50 -17.36 19.99
N GLU A 230 -9.39 -17.67 20.64
CA GLU A 230 -9.19 -17.09 21.98
C GLU A 230 -9.05 -15.58 21.80
N LYS A 231 -9.75 -14.79 22.63
CA LYS A 231 -9.64 -13.32 22.56
C LYS A 231 -8.19 -12.97 22.93
N PRO A 232 -7.37 -12.42 22.02
CA PRO A 232 -6.02 -12.00 22.38
C PRO A 232 -6.12 -10.95 23.51
N PRO A 233 -5.07 -10.78 24.33
CA PRO A 233 -5.01 -9.66 25.26
C PRO A 233 -5.28 -8.34 24.51
N PHE A 234 -5.80 -7.31 25.19
CA PHE A 234 -6.26 -6.09 24.52
C PHE A 234 -5.07 -5.30 23.92
N TYR A 235 -4.70 -5.63 22.69
CA TYR A 235 -3.71 -4.91 21.89
C TYR A 235 -4.42 -4.21 20.75
N LYS A 236 -4.22 -2.88 20.62
CA LYS A 236 -4.93 -2.07 19.62
C LYS A 236 -4.62 -2.52 18.18
N ILE A 237 -3.45 -3.11 17.96
CA ILE A 237 -3.00 -3.54 16.63
C ILE A 237 -3.55 -4.91 16.20
N LEU A 238 -3.82 -5.81 17.16
CA LEU A 238 -4.38 -7.15 16.88
C LEU A 238 -5.91 -7.17 16.83
N ASN A 239 -6.57 -6.25 17.53
CA ASN A 239 -8.03 -6.25 17.65
C ASN A 239 -8.77 -5.48 16.54
N TYR A 240 -8.06 -4.97 15.52
CA TYR A 240 -8.73 -4.37 14.38
C TYR A 240 -9.42 -5.43 13.52
N LYS A 241 -10.73 -5.54 13.65
CA LYS A 241 -11.57 -6.30 12.74
C LYS A 241 -11.97 -5.40 11.59
N VAL A 242 -11.68 -5.83 10.37
CA VAL A 242 -12.27 -5.22 9.18
C VAL A 242 -13.78 -5.37 9.34
N GLN A 243 -14.48 -4.24 9.50
CA GLN A 243 -15.94 -4.26 9.57
C GLN A 243 -16.46 -4.67 8.20
N THR A 244 -17.40 -5.60 8.17
CA THR A 244 -18.16 -5.89 6.96
C THR A 244 -19.00 -4.65 6.64
N PRO A 245 -19.07 -4.21 5.36
CA PRO A 245 -19.96 -3.13 4.98
C PRO A 245 -21.37 -3.40 5.51
N PRO A 246 -22.08 -2.37 6.00
CA PRO A 246 -23.46 -2.54 6.43
C PRO A 246 -24.33 -2.96 5.23
N ARG A 247 -25.50 -3.52 5.52
CA ARG A 247 -26.49 -3.86 4.49
C ARG A 247 -27.58 -2.81 4.46
N ILE A 248 -28.07 -2.50 3.26
CA ILE A 248 -29.26 -1.68 3.05
C ILE A 248 -30.48 -2.60 3.19
N PRO A 249 -31.40 -2.36 4.14
CA PRO A 249 -32.56 -3.24 4.33
C PRO A 249 -33.52 -3.24 3.13
N GLU A 250 -33.81 -2.07 2.59
CA GLU A 250 -34.67 -1.87 1.42
C GLU A 250 -33.94 -1.03 0.38
N ILE A 251 -33.67 -1.65 -0.76
CA ILE A 251 -32.86 -1.07 -1.84
C ILE A 251 -33.75 -0.26 -2.78
N ASN A 252 -33.22 0.86 -3.29
CA ASN A 252 -33.84 1.60 -4.39
C ASN A 252 -33.65 0.82 -5.71
N GLU A 253 -34.75 0.44 -6.36
CA GLU A 253 -34.72 -0.36 -7.60
C GLU A 253 -33.98 0.32 -8.76
N ASN A 254 -34.05 1.66 -8.84
CA ASN A 254 -33.36 2.42 -9.87
C ASN A 254 -31.87 2.62 -9.55
N VAL A 255 -31.50 2.60 -8.26
CA VAL A 255 -30.14 2.85 -7.79
C VAL A 255 -29.79 1.90 -6.65
N PRO A 256 -29.29 0.68 -6.95
CA PRO A 256 -29.14 -0.36 -5.93
C PRO A 256 -28.14 -0.07 -4.80
N VAL A 257 -27.27 0.93 -4.98
CA VAL A 257 -26.33 1.39 -3.95
C VAL A 257 -26.99 2.32 -2.92
N LEU A 258 -28.27 2.68 -3.09
CA LEU A 258 -29.03 3.55 -2.20
C LEU A 258 -30.22 2.83 -1.56
N SER A 259 -30.62 3.32 -0.40
CA SER A 259 -31.88 2.95 0.24
C SER A 259 -33.08 3.49 -0.55
N LYS A 260 -34.20 2.75 -0.53
CA LYS A 260 -35.50 3.21 -1.03
C LYS A 260 -35.98 4.52 -0.37
N ALA A 261 -35.44 4.87 0.81
CA ALA A 261 -35.69 6.13 1.49
C ALA A 261 -35.11 7.36 0.77
N ILE A 262 -34.28 7.15 -0.27
CA ILE A 262 -33.64 8.21 -1.04
C ILE A 262 -33.85 7.98 -2.53
N GLU A 263 -34.07 9.07 -3.24
CA GLU A 263 -34.03 9.12 -4.69
C GLU A 263 -33.09 10.21 -5.20
N ILE A 264 -32.60 10.04 -6.42
CA ILE A 264 -31.86 11.08 -7.13
C ILE A 264 -32.87 12.02 -7.78
N SER A 265 -32.74 13.30 -7.50
CA SER A 265 -33.56 14.37 -8.10
C SER A 265 -32.68 15.50 -8.61
N SER A 266 -33.27 16.44 -9.34
CA SER A 266 -32.67 17.73 -9.65
C SER A 266 -33.53 18.86 -9.08
N SER A 267 -32.90 19.97 -8.70
CA SER A 267 -33.57 21.21 -8.29
C SER A 267 -32.85 22.42 -8.89
N ALA A 268 -33.57 23.50 -9.13
CA ALA A 268 -32.96 24.72 -9.69
C ALA A 268 -31.86 25.29 -8.78
N ALA A 269 -32.01 25.19 -7.45
CA ALA A 269 -31.07 25.77 -6.49
C ALA A 269 -29.82 24.90 -6.23
N ARG A 270 -29.95 23.57 -6.31
CA ARG A 270 -28.85 22.64 -5.93
C ARG A 270 -28.36 21.77 -7.07
N GLY A 271 -28.94 21.89 -8.26
CA GLY A 271 -28.72 20.94 -9.34
C GLY A 271 -29.14 19.54 -8.92
N ARG A 272 -28.32 18.54 -9.27
CA ARG A 272 -28.53 17.15 -8.91
C ARG A 272 -28.34 16.95 -7.39
N CYS A 273 -29.32 16.34 -6.74
CA CYS A 273 -29.33 16.13 -5.31
C CYS A 273 -29.94 14.77 -4.93
N LEU A 274 -29.61 14.31 -3.72
CA LEU A 274 -30.34 13.22 -3.06
C LEU A 274 -31.52 13.83 -2.31
N ARG A 275 -32.72 13.29 -2.54
CA ARG A 275 -33.95 13.69 -1.86
C ARG A 275 -34.47 12.52 -1.03
N ALA A 276 -34.84 12.79 0.22
CA ALA A 276 -35.53 11.83 1.05
C ALA A 276 -36.98 11.64 0.56
N THR A 277 -37.42 10.40 0.41
CA THR A 277 -38.79 10.04 0.00
C THR A 277 -39.73 9.84 1.20
N ARG A 278 -39.14 9.73 2.40
CA ARG A 278 -39.81 9.62 3.70
C ARG A 278 -38.90 10.17 4.80
N ASP A 279 -39.42 10.23 6.02
CA ASP A 279 -38.61 10.47 7.21
C ASP A 279 -37.59 9.34 7.40
N ILE A 280 -36.35 9.71 7.75
CA ILE A 280 -35.21 8.81 7.95
C ILE A 280 -34.84 8.83 9.43
N ALA A 281 -34.84 7.66 10.08
CA ALA A 281 -34.45 7.55 11.48
C ALA A 281 -32.92 7.63 11.66
N LEU A 282 -32.50 8.06 12.86
CA LEU A 282 -31.09 8.12 13.22
C LEU A 282 -30.45 6.72 13.16
N GLY A 283 -29.32 6.62 12.47
CA GLY A 283 -28.56 5.38 12.30
C GLY A 283 -29.02 4.50 11.12
N GLU A 284 -30.04 4.89 10.36
CA GLU A 284 -30.39 4.20 9.12
C GLU A 284 -29.28 4.29 8.06
N VAL A 285 -29.04 3.18 7.35
CA VAL A 285 -28.04 3.09 6.29
C VAL A 285 -28.68 3.54 4.98
N LEU A 286 -28.19 4.67 4.46
CA LEU A 286 -28.77 5.35 3.30
C LEU A 286 -28.14 4.96 1.97
N GLY A 287 -26.88 4.52 2.00
CA GLY A 287 -26.18 4.04 0.81
C GLY A 287 -24.94 3.26 1.19
N VAL A 288 -24.60 2.30 0.34
CA VAL A 288 -23.42 1.44 0.44
C VAL A 288 -22.90 1.27 -0.98
N GLU A 289 -21.74 1.88 -1.24
CA GLU A 289 -21.10 1.90 -2.55
C GLU A 289 -19.66 1.42 -2.41
N GLU A 290 -19.19 0.65 -3.40
CA GLU A 290 -17.77 0.35 -3.52
C GLU A 290 -17.02 1.55 -4.10
N ALA A 291 -15.84 1.84 -3.55
CA ALA A 291 -15.03 2.93 -4.06
C ALA A 291 -14.59 2.65 -5.51
N ASN A 292 -14.93 3.55 -6.43
CA ASN A 292 -14.48 3.49 -7.84
C ASN A 292 -12.95 3.48 -7.97
N SER A 293 -12.25 4.16 -7.06
CA SER A 293 -10.79 4.15 -6.96
C SER A 293 -10.38 4.39 -5.53
N VAL A 294 -9.27 3.78 -5.11
CA VAL A 294 -8.69 3.96 -3.79
C VAL A 294 -7.23 4.36 -3.96
N CYS A 295 -6.85 5.48 -3.35
CA CYS A 295 -5.46 5.91 -3.26
C CYS A 295 -5.06 6.07 -1.80
N MET A 296 -3.81 5.72 -1.48
CA MET A 296 -3.26 5.97 -0.16
C MET A 296 -2.64 7.37 -0.13
N VAL A 297 -3.35 8.31 0.51
CA VAL A 297 -2.97 9.74 0.57
C VAL A 297 -1.65 9.96 1.32
N MET A 298 -1.37 9.13 2.32
CA MET A 298 -0.17 9.23 3.14
C MET A 298 0.45 7.86 3.35
N LYS A 299 1.78 7.84 3.46
CA LYS A 299 2.53 6.63 3.81
C LYS A 299 1.97 6.02 5.08
N SER A 300 1.37 4.85 4.94
CA SER A 300 0.88 4.10 6.08
C SER A 300 1.69 2.83 6.27
N TYR A 301 2.19 2.66 7.49
CA TYR A 301 2.99 1.51 7.88
C TYR A 301 2.15 0.29 8.26
N MET A 302 0.83 0.42 8.15
CA MET A 302 -0.13 -0.60 8.57
C MET A 302 -1.05 -1.05 7.46
N TYR A 303 -1.07 -0.42 6.29
CA TYR A 303 -1.98 -0.80 5.20
C TYR A 303 -1.21 -1.38 4.02
N CYS A 304 -1.77 -2.41 3.42
CA CYS A 304 -1.26 -2.97 2.17
C CYS A 304 -1.43 -1.96 1.03
N SER A 305 -0.37 -1.70 0.26
CA SER A 305 -0.39 -0.85 -0.92
C SER A 305 -1.19 -1.44 -2.09
N THR A 306 -1.51 -2.75 -2.05
CA THR A 306 -2.25 -3.45 -3.12
C THR A 306 -3.72 -3.67 -2.81
N CYS A 307 -4.07 -3.98 -1.57
CA CYS A 307 -5.45 -4.30 -1.19
C CYS A 307 -6.02 -3.42 -0.09
N PHE A 308 -5.23 -2.45 0.40
CA PHE A 308 -5.60 -1.50 1.47
C PHE A 308 -6.03 -2.15 2.79
N ARG A 309 -5.87 -3.47 2.93
CA ARG A 309 -6.14 -4.17 4.19
C ARG A 309 -5.08 -3.81 5.21
N ARG A 310 -5.52 -3.57 6.44
CA ARG A 310 -4.62 -3.39 7.58
C ARG A 310 -3.85 -4.68 7.88
N THR A 311 -2.57 -4.57 8.20
CA THR A 311 -1.69 -5.67 8.60
C THR A 311 -0.82 -5.24 9.77
N SER A 312 -0.60 -6.16 10.71
CA SER A 312 0.33 -5.97 11.83
C SER A 312 1.75 -6.45 11.49
N SER A 313 1.92 -7.18 10.39
CA SER A 313 3.17 -7.81 9.95
C SER A 313 3.37 -7.58 8.45
N PRO A 314 3.50 -6.32 8.00
CA PRO A 314 3.67 -6.04 6.59
C PRO A 314 5.02 -6.58 6.08
N LEU A 315 5.05 -6.84 4.78
CA LEU A 315 6.23 -7.15 3.98
C LEU A 315 6.50 -5.96 3.07
N PRO A 316 7.70 -5.37 3.06
CA PRO A 316 7.98 -4.21 2.23
C PRO A 316 8.33 -4.62 0.79
N CYS A 317 8.33 -3.62 -0.10
CA CYS A 317 9.06 -3.71 -1.36
C CYS A 317 10.55 -4.00 -1.08
N PRO A 318 11.23 -4.86 -1.86
CA PRO A 318 12.66 -5.12 -1.70
C PRO A 318 13.55 -3.96 -2.17
N VAL A 319 13.00 -3.04 -2.99
CA VAL A 319 13.75 -1.93 -3.59
C VAL A 319 13.52 -0.62 -2.84
N CYS A 320 12.27 -0.16 -2.72
CA CYS A 320 11.95 1.09 -2.02
C CYS A 320 11.53 0.86 -0.56
N SER A 321 11.55 1.93 0.24
CA SER A 321 10.97 1.96 1.59
C SER A 321 9.57 2.58 1.61
N GLU A 322 8.85 2.63 0.47
CA GLU A 322 7.58 3.35 0.35
C GLU A 322 6.34 2.46 0.32
N ALA A 323 6.47 1.20 -0.13
CA ALA A 323 5.34 0.27 -0.26
C ALA A 323 5.46 -0.92 0.69
N LEU A 324 4.30 -1.33 1.22
CA LEU A 324 4.13 -2.41 2.18
C LEU A 324 2.96 -3.31 1.76
N TYR A 325 3.05 -4.59 2.09
CA TYR A 325 2.10 -5.61 1.64
C TYR A 325 1.67 -6.50 2.78
N CYS A 326 0.38 -6.86 2.84
CA CYS A 326 -0.14 -7.71 3.91
C CYS A 326 0.25 -9.19 3.77
N SER A 327 0.69 -9.61 2.58
CA SER A 327 1.06 -11.00 2.28
C SER A 327 2.01 -11.06 1.09
N GLU A 328 2.67 -12.20 0.93
CA GLU A 328 3.54 -12.46 -0.21
C GLU A 328 2.77 -12.38 -1.53
N ALA A 329 1.54 -12.90 -1.58
CA ALA A 329 0.67 -12.79 -2.75
C ALA A 329 0.40 -11.33 -3.15
N CYS A 330 0.11 -10.44 -2.18
CA CYS A 330 -0.06 -9.02 -2.47
C CYS A 330 1.24 -8.34 -2.90
N ARG A 331 2.39 -8.75 -2.33
CA ARG A 331 3.71 -8.25 -2.70
C ARG A 331 4.05 -8.63 -4.13
N ILE A 332 3.92 -9.92 -4.47
CA ILE A 332 4.17 -10.44 -5.83
C ILE A 332 3.28 -9.72 -6.83
N ARG A 333 1.96 -9.70 -6.59
CA ARG A 333 1.00 -9.02 -7.48
C ARG A 333 1.38 -7.57 -7.74
N ALA A 334 1.71 -6.81 -6.69
CA ALA A 334 2.11 -5.43 -6.84
C ALA A 334 3.40 -5.28 -7.65
N LEU A 335 4.42 -6.11 -7.38
CA LEU A 335 5.69 -6.06 -8.09
C LEU A 335 5.57 -6.47 -9.56
N THR A 336 4.63 -7.36 -9.91
CA THR A 336 4.42 -7.80 -11.30
C THR A 336 3.52 -6.87 -12.11
N GLU A 337 2.54 -6.22 -11.47
CA GLU A 337 1.51 -5.46 -12.18
C GLU A 337 1.78 -3.94 -12.16
N GLU A 338 1.86 -3.34 -10.97
CA GLU A 338 1.71 -1.88 -10.85
C GLU A 338 2.88 -1.18 -10.16
N HIS A 339 3.37 -1.72 -9.04
CA HIS A 339 4.34 -1.02 -8.20
C HIS A 339 5.70 -0.88 -8.87
N TRP A 340 6.10 -1.79 -9.77
CA TRP A 340 7.40 -1.69 -10.44
C TRP A 340 7.53 -0.39 -11.27
N LEU A 341 6.44 0.05 -11.92
CA LEU A 341 6.38 1.32 -12.66
C LEU A 341 6.58 2.52 -11.73
N GLU A 342 6.02 2.42 -10.53
CA GLU A 342 6.03 3.50 -9.55
C GLU A 342 7.29 3.51 -8.69
N CYS A 343 7.91 2.35 -8.47
CA CYS A 343 8.89 2.15 -7.42
C CYS A 343 10.04 3.15 -7.52
N ALA A 344 10.54 3.38 -8.75
CA ALA A 344 11.61 4.32 -9.03
C ALA A 344 11.23 5.80 -8.80
N LEU A 345 9.96 6.15 -8.99
CA LEU A 345 9.50 7.54 -8.99
C LEU A 345 8.71 7.90 -7.73
N HIS A 346 8.21 6.93 -6.97
CA HIS A 346 7.30 7.18 -5.85
C HIS A 346 7.90 8.15 -4.84
N ARG A 347 9.17 7.97 -4.47
CA ARG A 347 9.87 8.88 -3.55
C ARG A 347 9.99 10.30 -4.12
N THR A 348 10.23 10.39 -5.42
CA THR A 348 10.26 11.67 -6.13
C THR A 348 8.87 12.32 -6.13
N MET A 349 7.82 11.57 -6.47
CA MET A 349 6.41 12.00 -6.44
C MET A 349 5.98 12.48 -5.05
N VAL A 350 6.37 11.77 -3.99
CA VAL A 350 6.12 12.20 -2.60
C VAL A 350 6.86 13.49 -2.29
N SER A 351 8.14 13.62 -2.66
CA SER A 351 8.96 14.82 -2.37
C SER A 351 8.45 16.07 -3.08
N VAL A 352 7.79 15.91 -4.22
CA VAL A 352 7.17 17.00 -4.97
C VAL A 352 5.78 17.36 -4.44
N GLY A 353 5.28 16.61 -3.45
CA GLY A 353 3.98 16.82 -2.80
C GLY A 353 2.82 16.14 -3.52
N LEU A 354 3.08 15.10 -4.34
CA LEU A 354 2.11 14.48 -5.24
C LEU A 354 1.85 12.97 -5.00
N PRO A 355 1.71 12.50 -3.74
CA PRO A 355 1.50 11.08 -3.47
C PRO A 355 0.22 10.53 -4.12
N GLU A 356 -0.85 11.34 -4.18
CA GLU A 356 -2.16 10.97 -4.76
C GLU A 356 -2.12 10.78 -6.28
N HIS A 357 -1.10 11.35 -6.93
CA HIS A 357 -0.98 11.36 -8.38
C HIS A 357 -0.18 10.19 -8.93
N THR A 358 0.19 9.26 -8.04
CA THR A 358 0.63 7.90 -8.40
C THR A 358 -0.39 7.22 -9.32
N LEU A 359 -1.68 7.37 -9.07
CA LEU A 359 -2.75 6.86 -9.96
C LEU A 359 -2.72 7.49 -11.36
N ILE A 360 -2.45 8.80 -11.45
CA ILE A 360 -2.32 9.49 -12.75
C ILE A 360 -1.12 8.92 -13.50
N TYR A 361 0.02 8.79 -12.83
CA TYR A 361 1.22 8.23 -13.42
C TYR A 361 1.03 6.77 -13.86
N LYS A 362 0.41 5.92 -13.03
CA LYS A 362 0.01 4.55 -13.42
C LYS A 362 -0.82 4.58 -14.69
N THR A 363 -1.86 5.42 -14.73
CA THR A 363 -2.75 5.55 -15.90
C THR A 363 -1.97 5.94 -17.16
N LEU A 364 -1.05 6.90 -17.06
CA LEU A 364 -0.21 7.36 -18.18
C LEU A 364 0.79 6.30 -18.65
N LYS A 365 1.28 5.44 -17.76
CA LYS A 365 2.23 4.36 -18.12
C LYS A 365 1.52 3.10 -18.61
N THR A 366 0.33 2.79 -18.11
CA THR A 366 -0.45 1.62 -18.52
C THR A 366 -1.17 1.85 -19.85
N LEU A 367 -1.61 3.08 -20.13
CA LEU A 367 -2.30 3.41 -21.37
C LEU A 367 -1.38 4.19 -22.32
N SER A 368 -1.34 3.79 -23.58
CA SER A 368 -0.65 4.56 -24.62
C SER A 368 -1.32 5.92 -24.85
N TYR A 369 -0.55 6.90 -25.30
CA TYR A 369 -1.09 8.22 -25.68
C TYR A 369 -2.26 8.11 -26.67
N ASN A 370 -2.19 7.19 -27.64
CA ASN A 370 -3.25 6.98 -28.62
C ASN A 370 -4.53 6.44 -27.95
N GLN A 371 -4.42 5.52 -27.00
CA GLN A 371 -5.56 5.01 -26.24
C GLN A 371 -6.19 6.13 -25.40
N LEU A 372 -5.38 6.93 -24.71
CA LEU A 372 -5.86 8.06 -23.90
C LEU A 372 -6.56 9.11 -24.76
N LYS A 373 -5.95 9.51 -25.88
CA LYS A 373 -6.52 10.48 -26.82
C LYS A 373 -7.85 9.99 -27.39
N PHE A 374 -7.90 8.72 -27.78
CA PHE A 374 -9.11 8.10 -28.32
C PHE A 374 -10.23 8.03 -27.28
N PHE A 375 -9.90 7.61 -26.06
CA PHE A 375 -10.84 7.53 -24.96
C PHE A 375 -11.38 8.92 -24.59
N HIS A 376 -10.50 9.92 -24.47
CA HIS A 376 -10.89 11.30 -24.22
C HIS A 376 -11.81 11.86 -25.30
N TYR A 377 -11.48 11.63 -26.58
CA TYR A 377 -12.32 12.04 -27.71
C TYR A 377 -13.72 11.43 -27.65
N ARG A 378 -13.81 10.11 -27.40
CA ARG A 378 -15.10 9.42 -27.28
C ARG A 378 -15.93 9.99 -26.12
N LEU A 379 -15.33 10.16 -24.94
CA LEU A 379 -16.05 10.67 -23.77
C LEU A 379 -16.56 12.11 -23.97
N ARG A 380 -15.76 12.97 -24.61
CA ARG A 380 -16.20 14.32 -24.99
C ARG A 380 -17.40 14.28 -25.92
N LYS A 381 -17.33 13.46 -26.96
CA LYS A 381 -18.44 13.29 -27.90
C LYS A 381 -19.70 12.75 -27.20
N GLU A 382 -19.56 11.76 -26.32
CA GLU A 382 -20.67 11.22 -25.53
C GLU A 382 -21.30 12.29 -24.61
N GLN A 383 -20.48 13.15 -24.02
CA GLN A 383 -20.93 14.27 -23.17
C GLN A 383 -21.72 15.31 -23.97
N ASP A 384 -21.28 15.63 -25.19
CA ASP A 384 -21.93 16.62 -26.06
C ASP A 384 -23.23 16.06 -26.69
N ASP A 385 -23.22 14.79 -27.13
CA ASP A 385 -24.34 14.19 -27.88
C ASP A 385 -25.45 13.64 -26.96
N LYS A 386 -25.10 13.01 -25.82
CA LYS A 386 -26.04 12.27 -24.95
C LYS A 386 -25.59 12.24 -23.48
N PRO A 387 -25.66 13.36 -22.74
CA PRO A 387 -25.16 13.44 -21.36
C PRO A 387 -25.83 12.44 -20.40
N GLU A 388 -27.08 12.02 -20.66
CA GLU A 388 -27.81 11.05 -19.85
C GLU A 388 -27.23 9.62 -19.96
N THR A 389 -26.61 9.26 -21.09
CA THR A 389 -26.03 7.92 -21.32
C THR A 389 -24.75 7.66 -20.55
N LEU A 390 -24.07 8.72 -20.09
CA LEU A 390 -22.92 8.62 -19.19
C LEU A 390 -23.33 8.11 -17.80
N PHE A 391 -24.61 8.13 -17.45
CA PHE A 391 -25.13 7.78 -16.13
C PHE A 391 -25.86 6.44 -16.09
N SER A 392 -25.25 5.38 -16.65
CA SER A 392 -25.78 4.00 -16.56
C SER A 392 -25.42 3.25 -15.27
N GLY A 393 -24.89 3.94 -14.25
CA GLY A 393 -24.58 3.37 -12.94
C GLY A 393 -23.52 4.17 -12.18
N PHE A 394 -23.30 3.84 -10.90
CA PHE A 394 -22.29 4.49 -10.06
C PHE A 394 -20.87 3.91 -10.24
N SER A 395 -20.74 2.82 -10.99
CA SER A 395 -19.53 1.97 -11.00
C SER A 395 -18.66 2.09 -12.24
N THR A 396 -18.86 3.12 -13.08
CA THR A 396 -18.05 3.30 -14.30
C THR A 396 -17.38 4.68 -14.34
N TYR A 397 -16.14 4.72 -14.84
CA TYR A 397 -15.42 5.98 -15.07
C TYR A 397 -16.22 6.98 -15.93
N ARG A 398 -17.05 6.49 -16.86
CA ARG A 398 -17.94 7.33 -17.69
C ARG A 398 -18.89 8.18 -16.84
N SER A 399 -19.43 7.59 -15.79
CA SER A 399 -20.38 8.24 -14.89
C SER A 399 -19.71 9.30 -14.03
N LEU A 400 -18.45 9.08 -13.65
CA LEU A 400 -17.62 10.10 -13.00
C LEU A 400 -17.22 11.22 -13.97
N PHE A 401 -16.86 10.89 -15.21
CA PHE A 401 -16.48 11.86 -16.24
C PHE A 401 -17.63 12.83 -16.57
N GLY A 402 -18.87 12.33 -16.57
CA GLY A 402 -20.05 13.15 -16.82
C GLY A 402 -20.44 14.11 -15.69
N LEU A 403 -19.80 14.04 -14.51
CA LEU A 403 -20.13 14.92 -13.39
C LEU A 403 -19.80 16.39 -13.71
N CYS A 404 -20.63 17.30 -13.21
CA CYS A 404 -20.35 18.73 -13.29
C CYS A 404 -19.05 19.03 -12.53
N THR A 405 -18.12 19.71 -13.19
CA THR A 405 -16.82 20.05 -12.59
C THR A 405 -16.85 21.33 -11.76
N ASN A 406 -17.89 22.16 -11.93
CA ASN A 406 -18.00 23.51 -11.34
C ASN A 406 -16.70 24.32 -11.49
N LYS A 407 -16.01 24.14 -12.64
CA LYS A 407 -14.65 24.63 -12.87
C LYS A 407 -14.55 26.14 -12.69
N GLU A 408 -15.56 26.87 -13.16
CA GLU A 408 -15.77 28.30 -13.01
C GLU A 408 -15.76 28.79 -11.54
N ASN A 409 -16.08 27.90 -10.59
CA ASN A 409 -16.08 28.19 -9.16
C ASN A 409 -14.77 27.78 -8.44
N LEU A 410 -13.83 27.13 -9.16
CA LEU A 410 -12.55 26.72 -8.58
C LEU A 410 -11.64 27.93 -8.35
N SER A 411 -10.97 27.94 -7.19
CA SER A 411 -10.03 29.02 -6.85
C SER A 411 -8.80 29.01 -7.76
N PHE A 412 -8.18 30.18 -7.89
CA PHE A 412 -6.87 30.33 -8.54
C PHE A 412 -5.85 29.34 -7.95
N ASP A 413 -5.73 29.28 -6.63
CA ASP A 413 -4.72 28.45 -5.96
C ASP A 413 -4.89 26.96 -6.29
N PHE A 414 -6.14 26.48 -6.34
CA PHE A 414 -6.42 25.10 -6.71
C PHE A 414 -5.99 24.82 -8.16
N LEU A 415 -6.45 25.62 -9.12
CA LEU A 415 -6.13 25.46 -10.54
C LEU A 415 -4.62 25.61 -10.80
N PHE A 416 -3.99 26.56 -10.12
CA PHE A 416 -2.56 26.78 -10.19
C PHE A 416 -1.78 25.56 -9.71
N ILE A 417 -2.17 24.96 -8.58
CA ILE A 417 -1.57 23.70 -8.13
C ILE A 417 -1.79 22.61 -9.19
N GLN A 418 -3.00 22.41 -9.71
CA GLN A 418 -3.25 21.39 -10.74
C GLN A 418 -2.37 21.55 -11.98
N CYS A 419 -2.14 22.77 -12.47
CA CYS A 419 -1.21 23.02 -13.57
C CYS A 419 0.24 22.61 -13.24
N GLN A 420 0.71 22.88 -12.02
CA GLN A 420 2.04 22.44 -11.56
C GLN A 420 2.15 20.92 -11.53
N ILE A 421 1.10 20.24 -11.08
CA ILE A 421 1.05 18.78 -10.99
C ILE A 421 1.23 18.16 -12.38
N VAL A 422 0.40 18.60 -13.33
CA VAL A 422 0.47 18.11 -14.71
C VAL A 422 1.83 18.41 -15.32
N PHE A 423 2.39 19.61 -15.09
CA PHE A 423 3.72 19.98 -15.59
C PHE A 423 4.82 19.07 -15.05
N ILE A 424 4.77 18.72 -13.76
CA ILE A 424 5.74 17.82 -13.14
C ILE A 424 5.59 16.41 -13.70
N ILE A 425 4.35 15.89 -13.76
CA ILE A 425 4.09 14.52 -14.23
C ILE A 425 4.49 14.32 -15.68
N VAL A 426 4.20 15.27 -16.58
CA VAL A 426 4.52 15.15 -18.01
C VAL A 426 6.04 15.24 -18.27
N LYS A 427 6.80 15.84 -17.35
CA LYS A 427 8.27 15.90 -17.45
C LYS A 427 8.97 14.61 -16.98
N PHE A 428 8.29 13.75 -16.23
CA PHE A 428 8.75 12.43 -15.80
C PHE A 428 8.35 11.35 -16.81
#